data_AF-A0A944NFH4-F1
#
_entry.id   AF-A0A944NFH4-F1
#
_cell.length_a   1.000
_cell.length_b   1.000
_cell.length_c   1.000
_cell.angle_alpha   90.00
_cell.angle_beta   90.00
_cell.angle_gamma   90.00
#
_symmetry.space_group_name_H-M   'P 1'
#
loop_
_entity.id
_entity.type
_entity.pdbx_description
1 polymer ?
#
loop_
_entity_poly.entity_id
_entity_poly.type
_entity_poly.pdbx_seq_one_letter_code
_entity_poly.pdbx_strand_id
1 'polypeptide(L)' 'MRMGTTELVIILMIVILLFGAGRIGKLAGELGTGIKAFRKGISKNEK' A
#
# COMPACT_ATOMS: atom_id res chain seq x y z
N MET A 1 13.12 2.70 -25.31
CA MET A 1 13.12 3.51 -24.06
C MET A 1 12.51 2.64 -22.99
N ARG A 2 13.33 2.08 -22.10
CA ARG A 2 12.84 1.27 -20.97
C ARG A 2 12.19 2.25 -20.02
N MET A 3 10.89 2.11 -19.76
CA MET A 3 10.19 2.90 -18.74
C MET A 3 11.07 2.92 -17.50
N GLY A 4 11.71 4.07 -17.28
CA GLY A 4 12.75 4.20 -16.30
C GLY A 4 12.10 4.19 -14.93
N THR A 5 12.77 3.61 -13.95
CA THR A 5 12.44 3.78 -12.53
C THR A 5 12.16 5.25 -12.18
N THR A 6 12.80 6.20 -12.87
CA THR A 6 12.54 7.64 -12.78
C THR A 6 11.10 8.05 -13.12
N GLU A 7 10.50 7.52 -14.20
CA GLU A 7 9.13 7.85 -14.59
C GLU A 7 8.12 7.34 -13.56
N LEU A 8 8.32 6.12 -13.05
CA LEU A 8 7.49 5.55 -11.99
C LEU A 8 7.56 6.37 -10.69
N VAL A 9 8.74 6.87 -10.33
CA VAL A 9 8.92 7.73 -9.14
C VAL A 9 8.18 9.05 -9.31
N ILE A 10 8.23 9.67 -10.50
CA ILE A 10 7.50 10.91 -10.78
C ILE A 10 5.98 10.68 -10.67
N ILE A 11 5.47 9.60 -11.26
CA ILE A 11 4.05 9.23 -11.18
C ILE A 11 3.64 9.00 -9.72
N LEU A 12 4.46 8.28 -8.94
CA LEU A 12 4.21 8.03 -7.52
C LEU A 12 4.15 9.36 -6.74
N MET A 13 5.03 10.31 -7.05
CA MET A 13 5.04 11.62 -6.41
C MET A 13 3.75 12.39 -6.71
N ILE A 14 3.28 12.39 -7.96
CA ILE A 14 2.02 13.01 -8.36
C ILE A 14 0.84 12.38 -7.62
N VAL A 15 0.78 11.05 -7.53
CA VAL A 15 -0.25 10.32 -6.79
C VAL A 15 -0.26 10.75 -5.31
N ILE A 16 0.91 10.86 -4.68
CA ILE A 16 1.01 11.29 -3.28
C ILE A 16 0.53 12.74 -3.11
N LEU A 17 0.80 13.64 -4.06
CA LEU A 17 0.33 15.03 -4.01
C LEU A 17 -1.19 15.14 -4.22
N LEU A 18 -1.77 14.36 -5.14
CA LEU A 18 -3.21 14.38 -5.43
C LEU A 18 -4.04 13.81 -4.28
N PHE A 19 -3.62 12.68 -3.73
CA PHE A 19 -4.36 11.99 -2.67
C PHE A 19 -3.97 12.48 -1.27
N GLY A 20 -2.77 13.04 -1.12
CA GLY A 20 -2.18 13.45 0.15
C GLY A 20 -1.63 12.27 0.96
N ALA A 21 -0.48 12.49 1.61
CA ALA A 21 0.18 11.46 2.43
C ALA A 21 -0.72 10.93 3.57
N GLY A 22 -1.55 11.79 4.16
CA GLY A 22 -2.47 11.41 5.25
C GLY A 22 -3.58 10.45 4.82
N ARG A 23 -4.19 10.63 3.64
CA ARG A 23 -5.23 9.71 3.14
C ARG A 23 -4.64 8.37 2.75
N ILE A 24 -3.48 8.37 2.07
CA ILE A 24 -2.76 7.13 1.72
C ILE A 24 -2.36 6.36 2.98
N GLY A 25 -1.83 7.04 3.99
CA GLY A 25 -1.45 6.41 5.26
C GLY A 25 -2.64 5.82 6.02
N LYS A 26 -3.78 6.52 6.05
CA LYS A 26 -5.02 6.01 6.67
C LYS A 26 -5.53 4.76 5.96
N LEU A 27 -5.61 4.79 4.62
CA LEU A 27 -6.01 3.63 3.82
C LEU A 27 -5.05 2.45 4.02
N ALA A 28 -3.74 2.70 3.98
CA ALA A 28 -2.74 1.65 4.22
C ALA A 28 -2.83 1.06 5.63
N GLY A 29 -3.14 1.86 6.65
CA GLY A 29 -3.35 1.39 8.02
C GLY A 29 -4.58 0.49 8.18
N GLU A 30 -5.70 0.89 7.57
CA GLU A 30 -6.94 0.11 7.55
C GLU A 30 -6.74 -1.23 6.81
N LEU A 31 -6.12 -1.18 5.62
CA LEU A 31 -5.78 -2.37 4.84
C LEU A 31 -4.78 -3.27 5.57
N GLY A 32 -3.74 -2.70 6.18
CA GLY A 32 -2.73 -3.45 6.93
C GLY A 32 -3.32 -4.21 8.12
N THR A 33 -4.31 -3.61 8.79
CA THR A 33 -5.03 -4.24 9.90
C THR A 33 -5.88 -5.42 9.40
N GLY A 34 -6.58 -5.26 8.27
CA GLY A 34 -7.32 -6.34 7.61
C GLY A 34 -6.42 -7.48 7.16
N ILE A 35 -5.30 -7.18 6.50
CA ILE A 35 -4.31 -8.18 6.06
C ILE A 35 -3.72 -8.93 7.26
N LYS A 36 -3.41 -8.23 8.37
CA LYS A 36 -2.89 -8.86 9.59
C LYS A 36 -3.91 -9.82 10.21
N ALA A 37 -5.18 -9.45 10.28
CA ALA A 37 -6.25 -10.30 10.76
C ALA A 37 -6.45 -11.53 9.85
N PHE A 38 -6.43 -11.33 8.53
CA PHE A 38 -6.52 -12.39 7.53
C PHE A 38 -5.38 -13.40 7.68
N ARG A 39 -4.13 -12.92 7.73
CA ARG A 39 -2.94 -13.77 7.94
C ARG A 39 -3.04 -14.56 9.24
N LYS A 40 -3.48 -13.93 10.34
CA LYS A 40 -3.66 -14.59 11.64
C LYS A 40 -4.75 -15.67 11.58
N GLY A 41 -5.83 -15.43 10.85
CA GLY A 41 -6.91 -16.41 10.63
C GLY A 41 -6.42 -17.65 9.90
N ILE A 42 -5.66 -17.46 8.81
CA ILE A 42 -5.06 -18.56 8.04
C ILE A 42 -4.05 -19.35 8.87
N SER A 43 -3.09 -18.68 9.54
CA SER A 43 -2.08 -19.38 10.35
C SER A 43 -2.65 -20.09 11.59
N LYS A 44 -3.86 -19.71 12.05
CA LYS A 44 -4.55 -20.41 13.14
C LYS A 44 -5.30 -21.65 12.64
N ASN A 45 -5.62 -21.73 11.34
CA ASN A 45 -6.25 -22.89 10.71
C ASN A 45 -5.25 -23.99 10.33
N GLU A 46 -3.95 -23.65 10.30
CA GLU A 46 -2.84 -24.56 9.99
C GLU A 46 -2.28 -25.29 11.24
N LYS A 47 -2.97 -25.21 12.39
CA LYS A 47 -2.63 -25.93 13.64
C LYS A 47 -3.78 -26.78 14.14
#